data_AF-A0A520JNU5-F1
#
_entry.id   AF-A0A520JNU5-F1
#
_cell.length_a   1.000
_cell.length_b   1.000
_cell.length_c   1.000
_cell.angle_alpha   90.00
_cell.angle_beta   90.00
_cell.angle_gamma   90.00
#
_symmetry.space_group_name_H-M   'P 1'
#
loop_
_entity.id
_entity.type
_entity.pdbx_description
1 polymer ?
#
loop_
_entity_poly.entity_id
_entity_poly.type
_entity_poly.pdbx_seq_one_letter_code
_entity_poly.pdbx_strand_id
1 'polypeptide(L)'
;MALESIVKAAKSALQNVAEGASGDPEADRAAVLQDLHLAEKGWATDGQTTGTWFARDGDQVAFSPVTRNGAPLTIGGLTTNFVPADRFADYLSAMRDAIDRGEFDAEIAAALHGSANVSGVAQVAMPPRRDGDPDQVRQNQQDDALRNEGRNPDGSLAAVVHDHSN
;
A
#
# COMPACT_ATOMS: atom_id res chain seq x y z
N MET A 1 10.59 -47.61 -10.78
CA MET A 1 9.38 -46.98 -11.36
C MET A 1 8.63 -46.04 -10.41
N ALA A 2 8.70 -46.16 -9.07
CA ALA A 2 7.93 -45.28 -8.17
C ALA A 2 8.64 -43.96 -7.76
N LEU A 3 9.97 -43.97 -7.59
CA LEU A 3 10.73 -42.81 -7.11
C LEU A 3 10.83 -41.67 -8.14
N GLU A 4 11.00 -41.99 -9.42
CA GLU A 4 11.03 -40.98 -10.49
C GLU A 4 9.69 -40.26 -10.66
N SER A 5 8.57 -40.97 -10.44
CA SER A 5 7.23 -40.36 -10.47
C SER A 5 7.00 -39.38 -9.32
N ILE A 6 7.56 -39.65 -8.13
CA ILE A 6 7.46 -38.73 -6.98
C ILE A 6 8.31 -37.49 -7.20
N VAL A 7 9.54 -37.63 -7.72
CA VAL A 7 10.42 -36.48 -8.02
C VAL A 7 9.82 -35.64 -9.15
N LYS A 8 9.23 -36.26 -10.16
CA LYS A 8 8.56 -35.55 -11.26
C LYS A 8 7.28 -34.87 -10.79
N ALA A 9 6.49 -35.50 -9.92
CA ALA A 9 5.31 -34.87 -9.29
C ALA A 9 5.70 -33.70 -8.38
N ALA A 10 6.79 -33.82 -7.61
CA ALA A 10 7.30 -32.72 -6.78
C ALA A 10 7.83 -31.56 -7.63
N LYS A 11 8.56 -31.85 -8.71
CA LYS A 11 9.04 -30.82 -9.64
C LYS A 11 7.91 -30.15 -10.41
N SER A 12 6.90 -30.91 -10.85
CA SER A 12 5.70 -30.36 -11.49
C SER A 12 4.82 -29.60 -10.50
N ALA A 13 4.72 -30.00 -9.24
CA ALA A 13 4.04 -29.20 -8.21
C ALA A 13 4.80 -27.90 -7.93
N LEU A 14 6.13 -27.93 -7.85
CA LEU A 14 6.96 -26.73 -7.71
C LEU A 14 6.89 -25.81 -8.95
N GLN A 15 6.83 -26.37 -10.16
CA GLN A 15 6.63 -25.59 -11.39
C GLN A 15 5.22 -25.03 -11.51
N ASN A 16 4.17 -25.78 -11.18
CA ASN A 16 2.79 -25.27 -11.19
C ASN A 16 2.54 -24.24 -10.09
N VAL A 17 3.23 -24.33 -8.94
CA VAL A 17 3.17 -23.30 -7.88
C VAL A 17 3.95 -22.05 -8.28
N ALA A 18 5.02 -22.18 -9.07
CA ALA A 18 5.73 -21.03 -9.65
C ALA A 18 4.93 -20.37 -10.78
N GLU A 19 4.11 -21.12 -11.52
CA GLU A 19 3.22 -20.59 -12.57
C GLU A 19 1.90 -20.02 -12.01
N GLY A 20 1.53 -20.34 -10.77
CA GLY A 20 0.30 -19.85 -10.11
C GLY A 20 0.42 -18.48 -9.43
N ALA A 21 1.61 -17.89 -9.39
CA ALA A 21 1.88 -16.60 -8.74
C ALA A 21 1.99 -15.42 -9.72
N SER A 22 1.56 -15.57 -10.97
CA SER A 22 1.64 -14.50 -11.97
C SER A 22 0.41 -13.60 -11.95
N GLY A 23 0.24 -12.84 -10.87
CA GLY A 23 -0.33 -11.50 -11.02
C GLY A 23 0.71 -10.62 -11.72
N ASP A 24 0.26 -9.68 -12.54
CA ASP A 24 1.13 -8.62 -13.03
C ASP A 24 1.53 -7.75 -11.81
N PRO A 25 2.83 -7.71 -11.42
CA PRO A 25 3.26 -6.96 -10.23
C PRO A 25 2.89 -5.48 -10.32
N GLU A 26 2.84 -4.92 -11.52
CA GLU A 26 2.42 -3.52 -11.72
C GLU A 26 0.92 -3.35 -11.46
N ALA A 27 0.08 -4.28 -11.92
CA ALA A 27 -1.36 -4.25 -11.67
C ALA A 27 -1.69 -4.49 -10.18
N ASP A 28 -0.97 -5.40 -9.53
CA ASP A 28 -1.13 -5.71 -8.11
C ASP A 28 -0.70 -4.52 -7.24
N ARG A 29 0.43 -3.89 -7.58
CA ARG A 29 0.91 -2.64 -6.96
C ARG A 29 -0.10 -1.51 -7.15
N ALA A 30 -0.62 -1.31 -8.36
CA ALA A 30 -1.57 -0.26 -8.66
C ALA A 30 -2.86 -0.38 -7.82
N ALA A 31 -3.33 -1.61 -7.59
CA ALA A 31 -4.49 -1.84 -6.72
C ALA A 31 -4.20 -1.44 -5.26
N VAL A 32 -3.06 -1.84 -4.71
CA VAL A 32 -2.67 -1.48 -3.33
C VAL A 32 -2.42 0.01 -3.18
N LEU A 33 -1.84 0.67 -4.20
CA LEU A 33 -1.67 2.12 -4.24
C LEU A 33 -3.01 2.87 -4.26
N GLN A 34 -4.02 2.33 -4.94
CA GLN A 34 -5.36 2.89 -4.93
C GLN A 34 -6.00 2.82 -3.54
N ASP A 35 -5.88 1.67 -2.86
CA ASP A 35 -6.38 1.51 -1.49
C ASP A 35 -5.63 2.40 -0.50
N LEU A 36 -4.31 2.55 -0.67
CA LEU A 36 -3.48 3.47 0.12
C LEU A 36 -3.92 4.93 -0.09
N HIS A 37 -4.20 5.34 -1.32
CA HIS A 37 -4.71 6.68 -1.63
C HIS A 37 -6.05 6.94 -0.94
N LEU A 38 -6.94 5.96 -0.89
CA LEU A 38 -8.20 6.06 -0.13
C LEU A 38 -7.93 6.22 1.37
N ALA A 39 -6.93 5.54 1.92
CA ALA A 39 -6.53 5.68 3.31
C ALA A 39 -5.93 7.08 3.59
N GLU A 40 -5.07 7.60 2.71
CA GLU A 40 -4.54 8.97 2.79
C GLU A 40 -5.67 10.00 2.81
N LYS A 41 -6.65 9.86 1.90
CA LYS A 41 -7.82 10.73 1.85
C LYS A 41 -8.68 10.63 3.11
N GLY A 42 -8.94 9.42 3.60
CA GLY A 42 -9.70 9.19 4.83
C GLY A 42 -9.04 9.90 6.01
N TRP A 43 -7.73 9.71 6.17
CA TRP A 43 -6.95 10.37 7.20
C TRP A 43 -7.00 11.90 7.07
N ALA A 44 -6.82 12.42 5.86
CA ALA A 44 -6.84 13.85 5.60
C ALA A 44 -8.22 14.48 5.82
N THR A 45 -9.31 13.70 5.67
CA THR A 45 -10.69 14.18 5.80
C THR A 45 -11.12 14.30 7.25
N ASP A 46 -11.00 13.22 8.04
CA ASP A 46 -11.51 13.19 9.40
C ASP A 46 -10.48 12.79 10.48
N GLY A 47 -9.33 12.25 10.07
CA GLY A 47 -8.27 11.79 10.96
C GLY A 47 -8.74 10.77 12.01
N GLN A 48 -9.85 10.07 11.72
CA GLN A 48 -10.60 9.26 12.67
C GLN A 48 -11.08 7.92 12.09
N THR A 49 -11.41 7.84 10.78
CA THR A 49 -12.30 6.80 10.24
C THR A 49 -12.05 5.36 10.71
N THR A 50 -13.11 4.77 11.27
CA THR A 50 -13.28 3.35 11.56
C THR A 50 -13.68 2.57 10.31
N GLY A 51 -12.69 1.99 9.62
CA GLY A 51 -12.87 0.91 8.64
C GLY A 51 -12.14 1.07 7.31
N THR A 52 -10.95 0.46 7.19
CA THR A 52 -10.57 -0.65 6.27
C THR A 52 -9.08 -0.93 6.47
N TRP A 53 -8.22 0.10 6.60
CA TRP A 53 -6.78 -0.06 6.87
C TRP A 53 -6.28 0.59 8.14
N PHE A 54 -7.03 1.50 8.77
CA PHE A 54 -6.58 2.09 10.03
C PHE A 54 -7.73 2.37 10.99
N ALA A 55 -7.36 2.52 12.26
CA ALA A 55 -8.23 2.99 13.33
C ALA A 55 -7.40 3.85 14.29
N ARG A 56 -7.88 5.05 14.59
CA ARG A 56 -7.23 5.93 15.58
C ARG A 56 -7.75 5.61 16.98
N ASP A 57 -6.82 5.43 17.91
CA ASP A 57 -7.07 5.33 19.34
C ASP A 57 -6.16 6.32 20.09
N GLY A 58 -6.73 7.48 20.44
CA GLY A 58 -6.00 8.58 21.07
C GLY A 58 -4.85 9.11 20.21
N ASP A 59 -3.63 8.93 20.72
CA ASP A 59 -2.38 9.38 20.10
C ASP A 59 -1.73 8.31 19.19
N GLN A 60 -2.37 7.14 19.05
CA GLN A 60 -1.89 6.08 18.18
C GLN A 60 -2.91 5.74 17.10
N VAL A 61 -2.40 5.24 15.99
CA VAL A 61 -3.17 4.73 14.87
C VAL A 61 -2.76 3.27 14.67
N ALA A 62 -3.71 2.36 14.85
CA ALA A 62 -3.55 0.97 14.47
C ALA A 62 -3.69 0.90 12.95
N PHE A 63 -2.61 0.55 12.26
CA PHE A 63 -2.54 0.44 10.81
C PHE A 63 -2.43 -1.02 10.37
N SER A 64 -3.46 -1.51 9.71
CA SER A 64 -3.65 -2.89 9.25
C SER A 64 -4.08 -2.91 7.80
N PRO A 65 -3.15 -2.71 6.85
CA PRO A 65 -3.46 -2.78 5.44
C PRO A 65 -3.87 -4.19 5.04
N VAL A 66 -4.98 -4.29 4.30
CA VAL A 66 -5.48 -5.53 3.70
C VAL A 66 -5.61 -5.34 2.20
N THR A 67 -5.18 -6.33 1.42
CA THR A 67 -5.39 -6.28 -0.04
C THR A 67 -6.88 -6.50 -0.37
N ARG A 68 -7.30 -6.20 -1.60
CA ARG A 68 -8.70 -6.30 -2.04
C ARG A 68 -9.38 -7.66 -1.82
N ASN A 69 -8.61 -8.74 -1.67
CA ASN A 69 -9.14 -10.07 -1.38
C ASN A 69 -9.37 -10.32 0.13
N GLY A 70 -9.08 -9.32 0.97
CA GLY A 70 -9.16 -9.39 2.44
C GLY A 70 -7.91 -9.95 3.12
N ALA A 71 -6.84 -10.28 2.38
CA ALA A 71 -5.61 -10.79 2.95
C ALA A 71 -4.76 -9.66 3.55
N PRO A 72 -4.23 -9.83 4.78
CA PRO A 72 -3.42 -8.81 5.42
C PRO A 72 -2.07 -8.65 4.71
N LEU A 73 -1.66 -7.40 4.51
CA LEU A 73 -0.32 -7.06 4.05
C LEU A 73 0.61 -6.94 5.27
N THR A 74 1.69 -7.70 5.27
CA THR A 74 2.69 -7.65 6.34
C THR A 74 3.70 -6.52 6.10
N ILE A 75 3.96 -5.73 7.13
CA ILE A 75 5.03 -4.72 7.16
C ILE A 75 5.95 -5.05 8.33
N GLY A 76 7.24 -5.30 8.07
CA GLY A 76 8.21 -5.72 9.07
C GLY A 76 7.80 -6.99 9.80
N GLY A 77 7.08 -7.89 9.12
CA GLY A 77 6.54 -9.14 9.66
C GLY A 77 5.25 -8.96 10.47
N LEU A 78 4.73 -7.74 10.60
CA LEU A 78 3.52 -7.43 11.38
C LEU A 78 2.34 -7.11 10.45
N THR A 79 1.17 -7.66 10.76
CA THR A 79 -0.11 -7.34 10.08
C THR A 79 -0.76 -6.08 10.64
N THR A 80 -0.29 -5.60 11.79
CA THR A 80 -0.76 -4.37 12.45
C THR A 80 0.44 -3.61 12.97
N ASN A 81 0.58 -2.36 12.55
CA ASN A 81 1.60 -1.45 13.03
C ASN A 81 0.94 -0.31 13.80
N PHE A 82 1.49 0.03 14.97
CA PHE A 82 1.01 1.15 15.77
C PHE A 82 1.85 2.38 15.47
N VAL A 83 1.26 3.36 14.82
CA VAL A 83 1.93 4.58 14.38
C VAL A 83 1.41 5.77 15.17
N PRO A 84 2.27 6.67 15.69
CA PRO A 84 1.80 7.90 16.32
C PRO A 84 0.90 8.72 15.39
N ALA A 85 -0.23 9.23 15.89
CA ALA A 85 -1.21 9.96 15.09
C ALA A 85 -0.62 11.23 14.43
N ASP A 86 0.31 11.91 15.11
CA ASP A 86 1.05 13.05 14.56
C ASP A 86 1.99 12.69 13.39
N ARG A 87 2.24 11.39 13.18
CA ARG A 87 3.20 10.86 12.20
C ARG A 87 2.57 9.95 11.17
N PHE A 88 1.31 9.58 11.38
CA PHE A 88 0.66 8.57 10.58
C PHE A 88 0.61 8.94 9.10
N ALA A 89 0.46 10.22 8.80
CA ALA A 89 0.41 10.64 7.42
C ALA A 89 1.78 10.68 6.72
N ASP A 90 2.85 11.06 7.44
CA ASP A 90 4.21 10.90 6.90
C ASP A 90 4.52 9.41 6.64
N TYR A 91 3.99 8.53 7.49
CA TYR A 91 4.10 7.09 7.33
C TYR A 91 3.35 6.57 6.10
N LEU A 92 2.14 7.07 5.82
CA LEU A 92 1.38 6.71 4.62
C LEU A 92 2.13 7.11 3.34
N SER A 93 2.67 8.32 3.27
CA SER A 93 3.48 8.76 2.11
C SER A 93 4.74 7.92 1.93
N ALA A 94 5.45 7.60 3.01
CA ALA A 94 6.63 6.74 2.93
C ALA A 94 6.29 5.31 2.48
N MET A 95 5.14 4.78 2.89
CA MET A 95 4.64 3.49 2.42
C MET A 95 4.33 3.54 0.91
N ARG A 96 3.71 4.62 0.43
CA ARG A 96 3.44 4.82 -0.99
C ARG A 96 4.73 4.78 -1.81
N ASP A 97 5.72 5.58 -1.41
CA ASP A 97 7.02 5.63 -2.10
C ASP A 97 7.72 4.26 -2.10
N ALA A 98 7.56 3.45 -1.06
CA ALA A 98 8.11 2.10 -1.00
C ALA A 98 7.37 1.12 -1.93
N ILE A 99 6.04 1.21 -2.00
CA ILE A 99 5.22 0.40 -2.92
C ILE A 99 5.48 0.79 -4.38
N ASP A 100 5.57 2.09 -4.67
CA ASP A 100 5.90 2.62 -6.01
C ASP A 100 7.28 2.14 -6.49
N ARG A 101 8.25 2.01 -5.57
CA ARG A 101 9.57 1.42 -5.85
C ARG A 101 9.59 -0.11 -5.95
N GLY A 102 8.47 -0.77 -5.64
CA GLY A 102 8.32 -2.23 -5.65
C GLY A 102 8.97 -2.97 -4.50
N GLU A 103 9.23 -2.27 -3.39
CA GLU A 103 9.78 -2.88 -2.19
C GLU A 103 8.79 -3.84 -1.51
N PHE A 104 7.50 -3.76 -1.87
CA PHE A 104 6.42 -4.59 -1.33
C PHE A 104 5.89 -5.63 -2.33
N ASP A 105 6.47 -5.77 -3.53
CA ASP A 105 5.90 -6.63 -4.58
C ASP A 105 5.78 -8.09 -4.14
N ALA A 106 6.76 -8.57 -3.36
CA ALA A 106 6.73 -9.92 -2.80
C ALA A 106 5.58 -10.06 -1.79
N GLU A 107 5.47 -9.14 -0.83
CA GLU A 107 4.42 -9.13 0.20
C GLU A 107 3.02 -8.99 -0.42
N ILE A 108 2.87 -8.16 -1.44
CA ILE A 108 1.62 -7.96 -2.18
C ILE A 108 1.26 -9.24 -2.94
N ALA A 109 2.21 -9.84 -3.68
CA ALA A 109 1.97 -11.09 -4.37
C ALA A 109 1.66 -12.24 -3.40
N ALA A 110 2.28 -12.25 -2.22
CA ALA A 110 1.97 -13.22 -1.17
C ALA A 110 0.56 -13.07 -0.62
N ALA A 111 0.14 -11.84 -0.33
CA ALA A 111 -1.21 -11.55 0.16
C ALA A 111 -2.28 -11.82 -0.92
N LEU A 112 -2.02 -11.46 -2.18
CA LEU A 112 -2.99 -11.60 -3.26
C LEU A 112 -3.12 -13.04 -3.78
N HIS A 113 -1.98 -13.74 -3.92
CA HIS A 113 -1.91 -15.03 -4.63
C HIS A 113 -1.47 -16.20 -3.74
N GLY A 114 -1.22 -15.97 -2.44
CA GLY A 114 -0.87 -17.03 -1.51
C GLY A 114 0.56 -17.57 -1.68
N SER A 115 1.52 -16.70 -2.02
CA SER A 115 2.94 -17.07 -2.13
C SER A 115 3.52 -17.51 -0.79
N ALA A 116 4.04 -18.75 -0.73
CA ALA A 116 4.51 -19.40 0.50
C ALA A 116 5.87 -18.91 1.03
N ASN A 117 6.55 -17.97 0.33
CA ASN A 117 7.96 -17.65 0.60
C ASN A 117 8.23 -16.21 1.06
N VAL A 118 7.22 -15.49 1.56
CA VAL A 118 7.43 -14.10 1.98
C VAL A 118 7.45 -14.00 3.50
N SER A 119 8.61 -13.65 4.04
CA SER A 119 8.84 -13.48 5.48
C SER A 119 8.38 -12.13 6.03
N GLY A 120 7.79 -11.26 5.20
CA GLY A 120 7.38 -9.90 5.57
C GLY A 120 8.58 -9.00 5.86
N VAL A 121 9.56 -8.97 4.96
CA VAL A 121 10.81 -8.22 5.17
C VAL A 121 10.66 -6.75 4.78
N ALA A 122 9.67 -6.42 3.94
CA ALA A 122 9.39 -5.04 3.56
C ALA A 122 9.06 -4.20 4.79
N GLN A 123 9.79 -3.10 4.96
CA GLN A 123 9.64 -2.19 6.09
C GLN A 123 9.35 -0.79 5.56
N VAL A 124 8.48 -0.08 6.27
CA VAL A 124 8.30 1.36 6.06
C VAL A 124 9.21 2.09 7.05
N ALA A 125 10.25 2.74 6.55
CA ALA A 125 11.07 3.61 7.37
C ALA A 125 10.25 4.84 7.76
N MET A 126 10.12 5.16 9.05
CA MET A 126 9.52 6.42 9.45
C MET A 126 10.42 7.57 8.96
N PRO A 127 9.94 8.43 8.06
CA PRO A 127 10.70 9.59 7.62
C PRO A 127 10.90 10.56 8.80
N PRO A 128 11.87 11.50 8.75
CA PRO A 128 11.99 12.54 9.78
C PRO A 128 10.67 13.32 9.96
N ARG A 129 10.49 13.98 11.12
CA ARG A 129 9.35 14.89 11.31
C ARG A 129 9.41 15.97 10.24
N ARG A 130 8.32 16.13 9.47
CA ARG A 130 8.13 17.35 8.70
C ARG A 130 8.10 18.51 9.70
N ASP A 131 9.06 19.41 9.60
CA ASP A 131 9.04 20.65 10.37
C ASP A 131 7.84 21.50 9.93
N GLY A 132 6.92 21.82 10.84
CA GLY A 132 5.73 22.60 10.54
C GLY A 132 4.60 22.42 11.55
N ASP A 133 3.57 23.26 11.43
CA ASP A 133 2.35 23.14 12.21
C ASP A 133 1.53 21.91 11.75
N PRO A 134 0.91 21.12 12.67
CA PRO A 134 0.13 19.93 12.31
C PRO A 134 -1.00 20.18 11.31
N ASP A 135 -1.63 21.36 11.34
CA ASP A 135 -2.70 21.70 10.40
C ASP A 135 -2.15 21.99 9.00
N GLN A 136 -0.93 22.53 8.91
CA GLN A 136 -0.23 22.72 7.64
C GLN A 136 0.17 21.38 7.01
N VAL A 137 0.62 20.43 7.84
CA VAL A 137 0.92 19.06 7.40
C VAL A 137 -0.34 18.37 6.86
N ARG A 138 -1.49 18.54 7.54
CA ARG A 138 -2.79 18.03 7.08
C ARG A 138 -3.25 18.67 5.77
N GLN A 139 -3.10 19.99 5.63
CA GLN A 139 -3.43 20.69 4.37
C GLN A 139 -2.60 20.17 3.20
N ASN A 140 -1.29 20.04 3.36
CA ASN A 140 -0.42 19.51 2.32
C ASN A 140 -0.83 18.09 1.89
N GLN A 141 -1.32 17.27 2.82
CA GLN A 141 -1.81 15.92 2.51
C GLN A 141 -3.14 15.94 1.77
N GLN A 142 -4.05 16.85 2.11
CA GLN A 142 -5.27 17.05 1.32
C GLN A 142 -4.93 17.49 -0.11
N ASP A 143 -3.98 18.41 -0.26
CA ASP A 143 -3.53 18.90 -1.56
C ASP A 143 -2.85 17.79 -2.39
N ASP A 144 -2.00 16.98 -1.77
CA ASP A 144 -1.34 15.86 -2.42
C ASP A 144 -2.37 14.80 -2.83
N ALA A 145 -3.36 14.49 -1.97
CA ALA A 145 -4.47 13.60 -2.31
C ALA A 145 -5.30 14.16 -3.49
N LEU A 146 -5.61 15.45 -3.50
CA LEU A 146 -6.32 16.09 -4.60
C LEU A 146 -5.51 16.00 -5.91
N ARG A 147 -4.20 16.26 -5.87
CA ARG A 147 -3.33 16.16 -7.04
C ARG A 147 -3.30 14.75 -7.63
N ASN A 148 -3.28 13.71 -6.80
CA ASN A 148 -3.36 12.33 -7.26
C ASN A 148 -4.68 12.02 -7.98
N GLU A 149 -5.76 12.72 -7.62
CA GLU A 149 -7.05 12.63 -8.31
C GLU A 149 -7.10 13.47 -9.60
N GLY A 150 -5.99 14.11 -9.99
CA GLY A 150 -5.97 15.09 -11.07
C GLY A 150 -6.77 16.33 -10.72
N ARG A 151 -6.81 16.73 -9.45
CA ARG A 151 -7.50 17.92 -8.95
C ARG A 151 -6.52 18.94 -8.39
N ASN A 152 -6.89 20.19 -8.49
CA ASN A 152 -6.20 21.30 -7.86
C ASN A 152 -6.50 21.34 -6.34
N PRO A 153 -5.70 22.08 -5.55
CA PRO A 153 -5.95 22.31 -4.12
C PRO A 153 -7.33 22.89 -3.78
N ASP A 154 -7.95 23.60 -4.72
CA ASP A 154 -9.33 24.12 -4.59
C ASP A 154 -10.42 23.07 -4.90
N GLY A 155 -10.03 21.83 -5.18
CA GLY A 155 -10.92 20.72 -5.52
C GLY A 155 -11.41 20.69 -6.98
N SER A 156 -11.05 21.70 -7.79
CA SER A 156 -11.37 21.75 -9.22
C SER A 156 -10.55 20.72 -10.01
N LEU A 157 -11.07 20.24 -11.14
CA LEU A 157 -10.28 19.37 -12.02
C LEU A 157 -9.07 20.13 -12.55
N ALA A 158 -7.87 19.55 -12.43
CA ALA A 158 -6.69 20.06 -13.09
C ALA A 158 -6.98 20.06 -14.59
N ALA A 159 -6.82 21.22 -15.24
CA ALA A 159 -7.09 21.34 -16.65
C ALA A 159 -6.22 20.33 -17.42
N VAL A 160 -6.85 19.31 -18.01
CA VAL A 160 -6.21 18.50 -19.05
C VAL A 160 -5.89 19.48 -20.16
N VAL A 161 -4.61 19.84 -20.30
CA VAL A 161 -4.13 20.60 -21.45
C VAL A 161 -4.32 19.68 -22.65
N HIS A 162 -5.49 19.77 -23.29
CA HIS A 162 -5.68 19.25 -24.64
C HIS A 162 -4.77 20.07 -25.54
N ASP A 163 -3.62 19.50 -25.88
CA ASP A 163 -2.78 19.98 -26.96
C ASP A 163 -3.62 19.91 -28.25
N HIS A 164 -4.25 21.03 -28.61
CA HIS A 164 -4.79 21.24 -29.95
C HIS A 164 -3.58 21.53 -30.85
N SER A 165 -2.89 20.47 -31.27
CA SER A 165 -1.99 20.54 -32.41
C SER A 165 -2.83 20.69 -33.69
N ASN A 166 -2.67 21.88 -34.26
CA ASN A 166 -3.25 22.41 -35.49
C ASN A 166 -2.79 21.68 -36.75
#